data_AF-A0A915UUY4-F1
#
_entry.id   AF-A0A915UUY4-F1
#
_cell.length_a   1.000
_cell.length_b   1.000
_cell.length_c   1.000
_cell.angle_alpha   90.00
_cell.angle_beta   90.00
_cell.angle_gamma   90.00
#
_symmetry.space_group_name_H-M   'P 1'
#
loop_
_entity.id
_entity.type
_entity.pdbx_description
1 polymer ?
#
loop_
_entity_poly.entity_id
_entity_poly.type
_entity_poly.pdbx_seq_one_letter_code
_entity_poly.pdbx_strand_id
1 'polypeptide(L)'
;MMKRSGFTLIELLVVIAIIAVLAALIFPVFASARAKARQNTCLSNLRQIGISIELYAMDHDDLYPLAVDVIDRNSPEIWSDYPYWQVWIPYLPLLHEALQPYQKSREIWKCPSDIGMEIADFSGTPFPARPSVYEQYGSSYFFRTEIAFRQLRIGGMQRPAETNMVFDASGKWHGSKPRFAPEYPPDPNYRYNCLFADLHVKNITLEQMWQAWGVEL
;
A
#
# COMPACT_ATOMS: atom_id res chain seq x y z
N MET A 1 -32.77 -31.11 -51.92
CA MET A 1 -31.46 -31.16 -51.23
C MET A 1 -30.90 -29.75 -51.16
N MET A 2 -30.95 -29.08 -50.01
CA MET A 2 -30.27 -27.79 -49.84
C MET A 2 -28.76 -28.04 -49.76
N LYS A 3 -27.99 -27.53 -50.73
CA LYS A 3 -26.53 -27.49 -50.63
C LYS A 3 -26.17 -26.67 -49.40
N ARG A 4 -25.54 -27.30 -48.41
CA ARG A 4 -24.91 -26.59 -47.30
C ARG A 4 -23.74 -25.79 -47.87
N SER A 5 -23.80 -24.47 -47.79
CA SER A 5 -22.67 -23.59 -48.07
C SER A 5 -21.59 -23.84 -47.02
N GLY A 6 -20.42 -24.30 -47.46
CA GLY A 6 -19.24 -24.47 -46.61
C GLY A 6 -18.56 -23.13 -46.37
N PHE A 7 -18.02 -22.95 -45.17
CA PHE A 7 -17.22 -21.79 -44.81
C PHE A 7 -15.90 -21.82 -45.58
N THR A 8 -15.53 -20.72 -46.25
CA THR A 8 -14.30 -20.63 -47.02
C THR A 8 -13.10 -20.31 -46.13
N LEU A 9 -11.91 -20.70 -46.57
CA LEU A 9 -10.67 -20.38 -45.87
C LEU A 9 -10.47 -18.87 -45.70
N ILE A 10 -10.88 -18.07 -46.69
CA ILE A 10 -10.74 -16.61 -46.66
C ILE A 10 -11.66 -16.01 -45.59
N GLU A 11 -12.91 -16.47 -45.49
CA GLU A 11 -13.84 -16.01 -44.45
C GLU A 11 -13.31 -16.30 -43.05
N LEU A 12 -12.68 -17.46 -42.84
CA LEU A 12 -12.04 -17.80 -41.56
C LEU A 12 -10.85 -16.90 -41.25
N LEU A 13 -9.99 -16.65 -42.22
CA LEU A 13 -8.80 -15.82 -42.05
C LEU A 13 -9.18 -14.37 -41.73
N VAL A 14 -10.18 -13.82 -42.41
CA VAL A 14 -10.65 -12.44 -42.15
C VAL A 14 -11.21 -12.31 -40.73
N VAL A 15 -11.99 -13.29 -40.25
CA VAL A 15 -12.55 -13.25 -38.89
C VAL A 15 -11.45 -13.31 -37.84
N ILE A 16 -10.47 -14.21 -37.99
CA ILE A 16 -9.35 -14.29 -37.05
C ILE A 16 -8.52 -13.00 -37.09
N ALA A 17 -8.29 -12.42 -38.28
CA ALA A 17 -7.59 -11.15 -38.41
C ALA A 17 -8.32 -10.01 -37.67
N ILE A 18 -9.65 -9.91 -37.79
CA ILE A 18 -10.44 -8.91 -37.08
C ILE A 18 -10.34 -9.13 -35.56
N ILE A 19 -10.51 -10.36 -35.08
CA ILE A 19 -10.38 -10.69 -33.65
C ILE A 19 -8.99 -10.34 -33.13
N ALA A 20 -7.93 -10.63 -33.89
CA ALA A 20 -6.56 -10.31 -33.52
C ALA A 20 -6.33 -8.80 -33.38
N VAL A 21 -6.84 -8.00 -34.33
CA VAL A 21 -6.77 -6.53 -34.26
C VAL A 21 -7.53 -5.99 -33.05
N LEU A 22 -8.76 -6.47 -32.81
CA LEU A 22 -9.56 -6.04 -31.65
C LEU A 22 -8.89 -6.40 -30.33
N ALA A 23 -8.39 -7.64 -30.21
CA ALA A 23 -7.68 -8.09 -29.01
C ALA A 23 -6.41 -7.28 -28.75
N ALA A 24 -5.66 -6.93 -29.80
CA ALA A 24 -4.44 -6.12 -29.69
C ALA A 24 -4.72 -4.71 -29.12
N LEU A 25 -5.87 -4.10 -29.44
CA LEU A 25 -6.27 -2.80 -28.90
C LEU A 25 -6.85 -2.90 -27.49
N ILE A 26 -7.61 -3.96 -27.19
CA ILE A 26 -8.32 -4.11 -25.90
C ILE A 26 -7.37 -4.54 -24.77
N PHE A 27 -6.41 -5.43 -25.05
CA PHE A 27 -5.51 -5.99 -24.04
C PHE A 27 -4.75 -4.93 -23.21
N PRO A 28 -4.07 -3.92 -23.82
CA PRO A 28 -3.35 -2.90 -23.05
C PRO A 28 -4.29 -2.05 -22.19
N VAL A 29 -5.47 -1.70 -22.71
CA VAL A 29 -6.48 -0.93 -21.98
C VAL A 29 -7.02 -1.70 -20.79
N PHE A 30 -7.31 -2.99 -20.97
CA PHE A 30 -7.82 -3.85 -19.92
C PHE A 30 -6.80 -4.05 -18.79
N ALA A 31 -5.52 -4.21 -19.12
CA ALA A 31 -4.45 -4.30 -18.13
C ALA A 31 -4.35 -3.03 -17.27
N SER A 32 -4.39 -1.86 -17.89
CA SER A 32 -4.39 -0.56 -17.19
C SER A 32 -5.62 -0.38 -16.30
N ALA A 33 -6.82 -0.69 -16.83
CA ALA A 33 -8.07 -0.62 -16.08
C ALA A 33 -8.06 -1.54 -14.84
N ARG A 34 -7.55 -2.77 -14.98
CA ARG A 34 -7.40 -3.71 -13.87
C ARG A 34 -6.41 -3.21 -12.81
N ALA A 35 -5.28 -2.64 -13.22
CA ALA A 35 -4.32 -2.05 -12.28
C ALA A 35 -4.94 -0.87 -11.51
N LYS A 36 -5.70 -0.01 -12.20
CA LYS A 36 -6.42 1.09 -11.56
C LYS A 36 -7.50 0.62 -10.59
N ALA A 37 -8.24 -0.45 -10.94
CA ALA A 37 -9.21 -1.05 -10.04
C ALA A 37 -8.57 -1.56 -8.74
N ARG A 38 -7.43 -2.28 -8.85
CA ARG A 38 -6.67 -2.73 -7.67
C ARG A 38 -6.18 -1.57 -6.81
N GLN A 39 -5.69 -0.50 -7.43
CA GLN A 39 -5.30 0.73 -6.73
C GLN A 39 -6.48 1.36 -5.98
N ASN A 40 -7.65 1.46 -6.62
CA ASN A 40 -8.85 2.00 -5.98
C ASN A 40 -9.29 1.14 -4.79
N THR A 41 -9.12 -0.19 -4.85
CA THR A 41 -9.31 -1.07 -3.70
C THR A 41 -8.35 -0.71 -2.56
N CYS A 42 -7.05 -0.52 -2.82
CA CYS A 42 -6.09 -0.16 -1.76
C CYS A 42 -6.39 1.23 -1.16
N LEU A 43 -6.86 2.20 -1.94
CA LEU A 43 -7.36 3.49 -1.41
C LEU A 43 -8.61 3.32 -0.54
N SER A 44 -9.55 2.45 -0.94
CA SER A 44 -10.76 2.14 -0.16
C SER A 44 -10.42 1.44 1.16
N ASN A 45 -9.42 0.57 1.15
CA ASN A 45 -8.87 -0.08 2.33
C ASN A 45 -8.27 0.95 3.30
N LEU A 46 -7.41 1.85 2.81
CA LEU A 46 -6.83 2.93 3.62
C LEU A 46 -7.88 3.84 4.26
N ARG A 47 -8.98 4.16 3.55
CA ARG A 47 -10.10 4.90 4.17
C ARG A 47 -10.74 4.14 5.33
N GLN A 48 -10.95 2.84 5.17
CA GLN A 48 -11.50 2.01 6.26
C GLN A 48 -10.54 1.90 7.44
N ILE A 49 -9.23 1.83 7.18
CA ILE A 49 -8.20 1.89 8.22
C ILE A 49 -8.26 3.25 8.94
N GLY A 50 -8.37 4.36 8.21
CA GLY A 50 -8.54 5.70 8.80
C GLY A 50 -9.76 5.82 9.71
N ILE A 51 -10.91 5.30 9.27
CA ILE A 51 -12.11 5.22 10.11
C ILE A 51 -11.84 4.39 11.37
N SER A 52 -11.10 3.29 11.27
CA SER A 52 -10.74 2.45 12.42
C SER A 52 -9.86 3.21 13.43
N ILE A 53 -8.95 4.05 12.93
CA ILE A 53 -8.08 4.91 13.77
C ILE A 53 -8.91 5.99 14.46
N GLU A 54 -9.86 6.61 13.77
CA GLU A 54 -10.77 7.59 14.35
C GLU A 54 -11.62 6.97 15.47
N LEU A 55 -12.19 5.78 15.23
CA LEU A 55 -12.95 5.03 16.24
C LEU A 55 -12.08 4.63 17.43
N TYR A 56 -10.83 4.22 17.19
CA TYR A 56 -9.87 3.97 18.27
C TYR A 56 -9.65 5.23 19.12
N ALA A 57 -9.38 6.38 18.49
CA ALA A 57 -9.10 7.61 19.20
C ALA A 57 -10.28 8.07 20.07
N MET A 58 -11.52 7.82 19.64
CA MET A 58 -12.73 8.09 20.44
C MET A 58 -12.76 7.31 21.77
N ASP A 59 -12.19 6.10 21.80
CA ASP A 59 -12.14 5.25 22.99
C ASP A 59 -10.83 5.42 23.80
N HIS A 60 -9.85 6.17 23.28
CA HIS A 60 -8.48 6.28 23.80
C HIS A 60 -7.98 7.73 23.95
N ASP A 61 -8.82 8.64 24.49
CA ASP A 61 -8.45 10.03 24.81
C ASP A 61 -7.86 10.83 23.63
N ASP A 62 -8.42 10.62 22.43
CA ASP A 62 -8.00 11.26 21.17
C ASP A 62 -6.59 10.86 20.70
N LEU A 63 -5.97 9.83 21.29
CA LEU A 63 -4.63 9.36 20.92
C LEU A 63 -4.65 8.47 19.68
N TYR A 64 -3.59 8.55 18.89
CA TYR A 64 -3.31 7.53 17.89
C TYR A 64 -3.03 6.16 18.54
N PRO A 65 -3.30 5.04 17.84
CA PRO A 65 -2.97 3.71 18.33
C PRO A 65 -1.52 3.60 18.76
N LEU A 66 -1.30 3.19 20.02
CA LEU A 66 0.04 2.87 20.50
C LEU A 66 0.48 1.52 19.91
N ALA A 67 0.99 1.58 18.69
CA ALA A 67 1.34 0.43 17.86
C ALA A 67 2.61 0.70 17.06
N VAL A 68 3.18 -0.36 16.49
CA VAL A 68 4.37 -0.30 15.64
C VAL A 68 4.07 -0.81 14.24
N ASP A 69 4.91 -0.38 13.31
CA ASP A 69 4.96 -0.93 11.96
C ASP A 69 5.52 -2.36 11.92
N VAL A 70 5.16 -3.08 10.86
CA VAL A 70 5.70 -4.42 10.60
C VAL A 70 7.20 -4.39 10.32
N ILE A 71 7.74 -3.37 9.65
CA ILE A 71 9.18 -3.23 9.45
C ILE A 71 9.84 -3.01 10.80
N ASP A 72 9.38 -2.05 11.58
CA ASP A 72 10.03 -1.67 12.84
C ASP A 72 10.11 -2.85 13.81
N ARG A 73 9.07 -3.69 13.86
CA ARG A 73 9.08 -4.91 14.67
C ARG A 73 10.13 -5.94 14.22
N ASN A 74 10.34 -6.09 12.92
CA ASN A 74 11.19 -7.15 12.35
C ASN A 74 12.62 -6.67 12.01
N SER A 75 12.83 -5.36 11.97
CA SER A 75 14.11 -4.68 11.72
C SER A 75 14.30 -3.52 12.70
N PRO A 76 14.32 -3.79 14.02
CA PRO A 76 14.37 -2.75 15.05
C PRO A 76 15.65 -1.90 14.98
N GLU A 77 16.71 -2.34 14.30
CA GLU A 77 17.96 -1.61 14.07
C GLU A 77 17.77 -0.25 13.38
N ILE A 78 16.65 -0.05 12.66
CA ILE A 78 16.26 1.24 12.08
C ILE A 78 16.15 2.33 13.15
N TRP A 79 15.85 1.94 14.40
CA TRP A 79 15.72 2.84 15.55
C TRP A 79 16.97 2.92 16.43
N SER A 80 18.13 2.48 15.93
CA SER A 80 19.38 2.47 16.71
C SER A 80 19.83 3.85 17.22
N ASP A 81 19.51 4.93 16.48
CA ASP A 81 19.76 6.31 16.92
C ASP A 81 18.75 6.81 17.99
N TYR A 82 17.69 6.05 18.25
CA TYR A 82 16.62 6.37 19.20
C TYR A 82 16.40 5.22 20.21
N PRO A 83 17.41 4.88 21.02
CA PRO A 83 17.39 3.68 21.87
C PRO A 83 16.24 3.67 22.87
N TYR A 84 15.77 4.84 23.32
CA TYR A 84 14.60 4.94 24.21
C TYR A 84 13.32 4.40 23.55
N TRP A 85 13.09 4.71 22.27
CA TRP A 85 11.93 4.22 21.53
C TRP A 85 12.11 2.77 21.09
N GLN A 86 13.32 2.40 20.66
CA GLN A 86 13.64 1.05 20.20
C GLN A 86 13.29 -0.03 21.24
N VAL A 87 13.50 0.26 22.54
CA VAL A 87 13.20 -0.68 23.65
C VAL A 87 11.71 -1.04 23.72
N TRP A 88 10.81 -0.16 23.29
CA TRP A 88 9.37 -0.41 23.35
C TRP A 88 8.85 -1.28 22.19
N ILE A 89 9.57 -1.34 21.07
CA ILE A 89 9.12 -2.00 19.84
C ILE A 89 8.62 -3.45 20.07
N PRO A 90 9.33 -4.32 20.82
CA PRO A 90 8.90 -5.71 21.00
C PRO A 90 7.60 -5.86 21.82
N TYR A 91 7.21 -4.82 22.56
CA TYR A 91 6.09 -4.84 23.50
C TYR A 91 4.81 -4.20 22.95
N LEU A 92 4.90 -3.46 21.85
CA LEU A 92 3.75 -2.80 21.24
C LEU A 92 3.12 -3.69 20.17
N PRO A 93 1.78 -3.71 20.04
CA PRO A 93 1.07 -4.44 18.98
C PRO A 93 1.38 -3.86 17.59
N LEU A 94 1.13 -4.63 16.53
CA LEU A 94 1.10 -4.09 15.17
C LEU A 94 -0.15 -3.24 15.03
N LEU A 95 -0.12 -2.23 14.15
CA LEU A 95 -1.27 -1.36 13.95
C LEU A 95 -2.55 -2.15 13.63
N HIS A 96 -2.45 -3.19 12.80
CA HIS A 96 -3.60 -4.02 12.44
C HIS A 96 -4.11 -4.92 13.56
N GLU A 97 -3.27 -5.23 14.56
CA GLU A 97 -3.67 -5.96 15.77
C GLU A 97 -4.39 -5.02 16.73
N ALA A 98 -3.85 -3.81 16.94
CA ALA A 98 -4.45 -2.79 17.79
C ALA A 98 -5.83 -2.33 17.29
N LEU A 99 -6.02 -2.27 15.98
CA LEU A 99 -7.26 -1.82 15.35
C LEU A 99 -8.28 -2.93 15.11
N GLN A 100 -7.96 -4.20 15.44
CA GLN A 100 -8.85 -5.33 15.20
C GLN A 100 -10.27 -5.16 15.78
N PRO A 101 -10.49 -4.57 16.98
CA PRO A 101 -11.84 -4.35 17.52
C PRO A 101 -12.68 -3.35 16.70
N TYR A 102 -12.04 -2.44 15.96
CA TYR A 102 -12.68 -1.35 15.23
C TYR A 102 -12.94 -1.69 13.75
N GLN A 103 -12.74 -2.96 13.38
CA GLN A 103 -12.74 -3.43 11.99
C GLN A 103 -13.68 -4.61 11.78
N LYS A 104 -14.40 -4.59 10.65
CA LYS A 104 -15.30 -5.70 10.27
C LYS A 104 -14.58 -6.85 9.56
N SER A 105 -13.42 -6.61 8.98
CA SER A 105 -12.66 -7.60 8.20
C SER A 105 -11.17 -7.30 8.22
N ARG A 106 -10.35 -8.33 8.43
CA ARG A 106 -8.88 -8.23 8.32
C ARG A 106 -8.40 -8.05 6.88
N GLU A 107 -9.23 -8.38 5.89
CA GLU A 107 -8.88 -8.25 4.47
C GLU A 107 -8.67 -6.80 4.03
N ILE A 108 -9.10 -5.82 4.82
CA ILE A 108 -8.78 -4.41 4.55
C ILE A 108 -7.28 -4.13 4.64
N TRP A 109 -6.50 -4.99 5.31
CA TRP A 109 -5.04 -4.86 5.39
C TRP A 109 -4.32 -5.51 4.21
N LYS A 110 -5.05 -6.16 3.29
CA LYS A 110 -4.49 -6.80 2.10
C LYS A 110 -4.63 -5.90 0.88
N CYS A 111 -3.52 -5.56 0.25
CA CYS A 111 -3.54 -4.93 -1.05
C CYS A 111 -3.47 -6.01 -2.16
N PRO A 112 -4.41 -6.08 -3.12
CA PRO A 112 -4.41 -7.08 -4.20
C PRO A 112 -3.24 -6.99 -5.17
N SER A 113 -2.41 -5.95 -5.07
CA SER A 113 -1.17 -5.80 -5.82
C SER A 113 0.09 -6.13 -5.01
N ASP A 114 -0.07 -6.54 -3.74
CA ASP A 114 1.03 -6.97 -2.88
C ASP A 114 1.67 -8.25 -3.43
N ILE A 115 2.94 -8.15 -3.77
CA ILE A 115 3.79 -9.24 -4.28
C ILE A 115 5.03 -9.46 -3.39
N GLY A 116 5.00 -8.88 -2.19
CA GLY A 116 6.08 -8.92 -1.24
C GLY A 116 7.24 -8.00 -1.60
N MET A 117 8.26 -8.05 -0.75
CA MET A 117 9.51 -7.31 -0.88
C MET A 117 10.62 -8.09 -0.17
N GLU A 118 11.87 -7.68 -0.41
CA GLU A 118 13.06 -8.30 0.21
C GLU A 118 13.89 -7.26 1.00
N ILE A 119 13.56 -5.97 0.83
CA ILE A 119 14.30 -4.83 1.39
C ILE A 119 13.26 -3.85 1.89
N ALA A 120 13.35 -3.46 3.17
CA ALA A 120 12.41 -2.60 3.88
C ALA A 120 12.43 -1.15 3.38
N ASP A 121 13.62 -0.61 3.12
CA ASP A 121 13.83 0.82 2.88
C ASP A 121 14.97 1.10 1.88
N PHE A 122 15.27 2.38 1.68
CA PHE A 122 16.37 2.82 0.80
C PHE A 122 17.76 2.57 1.39
N SER A 123 17.88 2.26 2.68
CA SER A 123 19.16 1.92 3.32
C SER A 123 19.61 0.49 3.01
N GLY A 124 18.71 -0.34 2.46
CA GLY A 124 19.02 -1.72 2.12
C GLY A 124 18.71 -2.72 3.23
N THR A 125 17.98 -2.31 4.26
CA THR A 125 17.57 -3.17 5.39
C THR A 125 16.87 -4.43 4.88
N PRO A 126 17.40 -5.64 5.14
CA PRO A 126 16.78 -6.88 4.70
C PRO A 126 15.39 -7.06 5.33
N PHE A 127 14.40 -7.34 4.50
CA PHE A 127 13.01 -7.55 4.94
C PHE A 127 12.33 -8.60 4.05
N PRO A 128 12.56 -9.90 4.32
CA PRO A 128 12.03 -10.99 3.50
C PRO A 128 10.51 -11.11 3.72
N ALA A 129 9.73 -10.70 2.73
CA ALA A 129 8.28 -10.55 2.83
C ALA A 129 7.54 -11.16 1.63
N ARG A 130 8.08 -12.24 1.05
CA ARG A 130 7.44 -12.98 -0.05
C ARG A 130 6.61 -14.17 0.47
N PRO A 131 5.52 -14.55 -0.24
CA PRO A 131 5.06 -14.02 -1.53
C PRO A 131 4.25 -12.72 -1.45
N SER A 132 3.84 -12.29 -0.25
CA SER A 132 3.23 -10.98 0.02
C SER A 132 3.55 -10.52 1.45
N VAL A 133 3.60 -9.21 1.68
CA VAL A 133 3.82 -8.65 3.03
C VAL A 133 2.64 -9.01 3.93
N TYR A 134 1.42 -8.98 3.40
CA TYR A 134 0.23 -9.40 4.14
C TYR A 134 0.27 -10.85 4.61
N GLU A 135 0.65 -11.80 3.76
CA GLU A 135 0.70 -13.22 4.17
C GLU A 135 1.81 -13.48 5.20
N GLN A 136 2.92 -12.75 5.12
CA GLN A 136 4.04 -12.92 6.04
C GLN A 136 3.82 -12.20 7.39
N TYR A 137 3.27 -10.99 7.37
CA TYR A 137 3.24 -10.09 8.53
C TYR A 137 1.86 -9.51 8.85
N GLY A 138 0.81 -9.87 8.11
CA GLY A 138 -0.57 -9.48 8.38
C GLY A 138 -0.99 -8.10 7.86
N SER A 139 -0.10 -7.35 7.21
CA SER A 139 -0.41 -6.05 6.60
C SER A 139 0.39 -5.80 5.32
N SER A 140 -0.30 -5.40 4.25
CA SER A 140 0.31 -4.82 3.05
C SER A 140 0.66 -3.33 3.22
N TYR A 141 0.21 -2.69 4.31
CA TYR A 141 0.40 -1.27 4.56
C TYR A 141 1.35 -1.05 5.73
N PHE A 142 2.19 -0.02 5.61
CA PHE A 142 3.07 0.42 6.68
C PHE A 142 2.50 1.60 7.42
N PHE A 143 2.83 1.68 8.71
CA PHE A 143 2.47 2.73 9.63
C PHE A 143 3.69 3.59 9.98
N ARG A 144 3.48 4.90 10.13
CA ARG A 144 4.50 5.81 10.63
C ARG A 144 4.55 5.75 12.16
N THR A 145 5.34 4.82 12.70
CA THR A 145 5.44 4.53 14.14
C THR A 145 5.82 5.75 14.98
N GLU A 146 6.52 6.74 14.44
CA GLU A 146 6.85 7.99 15.14
C GLU A 146 5.61 8.69 15.70
N ILE A 147 4.47 8.58 15.03
CA ILE A 147 3.20 9.18 15.46
C ILE A 147 2.76 8.58 16.80
N ALA A 148 2.87 7.25 16.95
CA ALA A 148 2.53 6.55 18.18
C ALA A 148 3.53 6.86 19.31
N PHE A 149 4.83 6.85 19.01
CA PHE A 149 5.87 7.13 20.01
C PHE A 149 5.83 8.55 20.58
N ARG A 150 5.36 9.52 19.80
CA ARG A 150 5.16 10.90 20.25
C ARG A 150 3.85 11.09 21.02
N GLN A 151 3.01 10.05 21.13
CA GLN A 151 1.71 10.09 21.80
C GLN A 151 0.85 11.27 21.30
N LEU A 152 0.86 11.48 19.99
CA LEU A 152 0.10 12.57 19.39
C LEU A 152 -1.40 12.32 19.53
N ARG A 153 -2.14 13.42 19.66
CA ARG A 153 -3.59 13.42 19.57
C ARG A 153 -4.04 13.79 18.16
N ILE A 154 -5.16 13.26 17.69
CA ILE A 154 -5.70 13.59 16.36
C ILE A 154 -5.92 15.11 16.26
N GLY A 155 -6.57 15.73 17.25
CA GLY A 155 -6.81 17.17 17.26
C GLY A 155 -5.58 18.04 17.51
N GLY A 156 -4.45 17.44 17.93
CA GLY A 156 -3.20 18.16 18.26
C GLY A 156 -2.22 18.30 17.10
N MET A 157 -2.47 17.64 15.96
CA MET A 157 -1.53 17.64 14.84
C MET A 157 -1.55 18.97 14.08
N GLN A 158 -0.37 19.58 13.88
CA GLN A 158 -0.27 20.90 13.26
C GLN A 158 -0.57 20.92 11.76
N ARG A 159 -0.14 19.88 11.02
CA ARG A 159 -0.27 19.78 9.55
C ARG A 159 -0.89 18.44 9.11
N PRO A 160 -2.11 18.13 9.55
CA PRO A 160 -2.66 16.78 9.42
C PRO A 160 -2.90 16.37 7.95
N ALA A 161 -3.19 17.33 7.06
CA ALA A 161 -3.34 17.07 5.63
C ALA A 161 -2.01 16.87 4.87
N GLU A 162 -0.87 17.09 5.51
CA GLU A 162 0.45 16.93 4.91
C GLU A 162 1.24 15.78 5.56
N THR A 163 0.86 15.36 6.77
CA THR A 163 1.47 14.25 7.48
C THR A 163 0.93 12.90 6.99
N ASN A 164 1.79 12.08 6.40
CA ASN A 164 1.46 10.68 6.11
C ASN A 164 1.36 9.86 7.40
N MET A 165 0.40 8.92 7.44
CA MET A 165 0.18 8.05 8.59
C MET A 165 0.29 6.57 8.23
N VAL A 166 -0.46 6.12 7.21
CA VAL A 166 -0.44 4.75 6.72
C VAL A 166 -0.26 4.75 5.20
N PHE A 167 0.58 3.90 4.65
CA PHE A 167 0.91 3.92 3.23
C PHE A 167 1.24 2.52 2.70
N ASP A 168 1.19 2.35 1.38
CA ASP A 168 1.56 1.06 0.76
C ASP A 168 3.02 0.71 1.06
N ALA A 169 3.27 -0.51 1.54
CA ALA A 169 4.59 -0.96 2.00
C ALA A 169 5.75 -0.63 1.04
N SER A 170 5.64 -1.12 -0.20
CA SER A 170 6.71 -0.97 -1.18
C SER A 170 6.56 0.26 -2.08
N GLY A 171 5.37 0.88 -2.16
CA GLY A 171 5.03 1.92 -3.16
C GLY A 171 5.14 1.48 -4.64
N LYS A 172 5.73 0.32 -4.92
CA LYS A 172 5.94 -0.22 -6.28
C LYS A 172 4.64 -0.69 -6.91
N TRP A 173 3.70 -1.15 -6.08
CA TRP A 173 2.52 -1.89 -6.49
C TRP A 173 1.49 -1.07 -7.30
N HIS A 174 1.63 0.26 -7.31
CA HIS A 174 0.64 1.17 -7.89
C HIS A 174 1.19 2.16 -8.93
N GLY A 175 2.24 1.77 -9.67
CA GLY A 175 2.72 2.60 -10.78
C GLY A 175 4.10 2.25 -11.32
N SER A 176 4.88 1.42 -10.62
CA SER A 176 6.23 1.06 -11.05
C SER A 176 6.26 -0.20 -11.92
N LYS A 177 7.30 -0.33 -12.75
CA LYS A 177 7.56 -1.58 -13.49
C LYS A 177 7.87 -2.74 -12.51
N PRO A 178 7.41 -3.97 -12.81
CA PRO A 178 7.71 -5.13 -11.97
C PRO A 178 9.18 -5.57 -12.14
N ARG A 179 10.00 -5.40 -11.09
CA ARG A 179 11.41 -5.86 -10.88
C ARG A 179 12.47 -5.02 -11.64
N PHE A 180 13.71 -4.82 -11.18
CA PHE A 180 14.60 -5.46 -10.20
C PHE A 180 15.39 -4.39 -9.41
N ALA A 181 15.86 -4.74 -8.21
CA ALA A 181 16.77 -3.96 -7.35
C ALA A 181 16.27 -2.58 -6.86
N PRO A 182 16.79 -2.06 -5.73
CA PRO A 182 16.76 -0.63 -5.46
C PRO A 182 17.71 0.05 -6.45
N GLU A 183 17.27 0.26 -7.68
CA GLU A 183 17.95 1.21 -8.54
C GLU A 183 17.75 2.59 -7.89
N TYR A 184 18.86 3.22 -7.51
CA TYR A 184 18.87 4.63 -7.20
C TYR A 184 19.24 5.40 -8.48
N PRO A 185 18.46 6.41 -8.90
CA PRO A 185 17.23 6.85 -8.27
C PRO A 185 16.05 5.89 -8.57
N PRO A 186 15.11 5.74 -7.63
CA PRO A 186 13.91 4.91 -7.83
C PRO A 186 13.11 5.36 -9.06
N ASP A 187 12.39 4.41 -9.69
CA ASP A 187 11.55 4.67 -10.88
C ASP A 187 10.68 5.91 -10.62
N PRO A 188 10.73 6.94 -11.50
CA PRO A 188 9.97 8.18 -11.31
C PRO A 188 8.45 7.95 -11.26
N ASN A 189 7.99 6.76 -11.68
CA ASN A 189 6.61 6.32 -11.61
C ASN A 189 6.25 5.59 -10.30
N TYR A 190 7.11 5.60 -9.28
CA TYR A 190 6.69 5.15 -7.94
C TYR A 190 5.50 5.96 -7.46
N ARG A 191 4.53 5.24 -6.90
CA ARG A 191 3.27 5.82 -6.44
C ARG A 191 2.82 5.11 -5.18
N TYR A 192 2.61 5.90 -4.13
CA TYR A 192 2.08 5.40 -2.86
C TYR A 192 0.61 5.76 -2.77
N ASN A 193 -0.25 4.81 -2.44
CA ASN A 193 -1.50 5.17 -1.79
C ASN A 193 -1.17 5.45 -0.33
N CYS A 194 -1.60 6.61 0.14
CA CYS A 194 -1.27 7.12 1.46
C CYS A 194 -2.55 7.63 2.13
N LEU A 195 -2.72 7.27 3.40
CA LEU A 195 -3.64 7.85 4.35
C LEU A 195 -2.89 8.93 5.13
N PHE A 196 -3.47 10.12 5.16
CA PHE A 196 -2.97 11.27 5.91
C PHE A 196 -3.66 11.36 7.27
N ALA A 197 -3.10 12.17 8.15
CA ALA A 197 -3.57 12.28 9.53
C ALA A 197 -4.92 13.01 9.68
N ASP A 198 -5.35 13.80 8.69
CA ASP A 198 -6.74 14.30 8.57
C ASP A 198 -7.70 13.28 7.94
N LEU A 199 -7.27 12.02 7.82
CA LEU A 199 -8.01 10.87 7.30
C LEU A 199 -8.30 10.89 5.79
N HIS A 200 -7.82 11.88 5.04
CA HIS A 200 -7.94 11.80 3.58
C HIS A 200 -6.94 10.77 3.03
N VAL A 201 -7.31 10.12 1.92
CA VAL A 201 -6.43 9.21 1.19
C VAL A 201 -6.10 9.76 -0.18
N LYS A 202 -4.86 9.58 -0.61
CA LYS A 202 -4.40 10.06 -1.90
C LYS A 202 -3.36 9.11 -2.49
N ASN A 203 -3.38 8.98 -3.81
CA ASN A 203 -2.25 8.42 -4.53
C ASN A 203 -1.24 9.53 -4.81
N ILE A 204 -0.02 9.37 -4.30
CA ILE A 204 1.02 10.40 -4.32
C ILE A 204 2.28 9.88 -5.00
N THR A 205 3.09 10.79 -5.54
CA THR A 205 4.41 10.48 -6.08
C THR A 205 5.40 10.16 -4.96
N LEU A 206 6.55 9.58 -5.30
CA LEU A 206 7.62 9.39 -4.33
C LEU A 206 8.11 10.72 -3.73
N GLU A 207 8.22 11.77 -4.54
CA GLU A 207 8.60 13.11 -4.05
C GLU A 207 7.60 13.63 -3.01
N GLN A 208 6.30 13.49 -3.30
CA GLN A 208 5.24 13.87 -2.35
C GLN A 208 5.27 13.01 -1.08
N MET A 209 5.62 11.73 -1.20
CA MET A 209 5.81 10.85 -0.03
C MET A 209 6.97 11.35 0.84
N TRP A 210 8.09 11.75 0.26
CA TRP A 210 9.20 12.34 1.03
C TRP A 210 8.85 13.69 1.65
N GLN A 211 8.08 14.53 0.96
CA GLN A 211 7.57 15.78 1.53
C GLN A 211 6.67 15.51 2.74
N ALA A 212 5.77 14.53 2.63
CA ALA A 212 4.88 14.14 3.73
C ALA A 212 5.64 13.51 4.91
N TRP A 213 6.63 12.66 4.62
CA TRP A 213 7.52 12.06 5.62
C TRP A 213 8.34 13.11 6.36
N GLY A 214 8.79 14.15 5.65
CA GLY A 214 9.59 15.24 6.21
C GLY A 214 8.81 16.24 7.06
N VAL A 215 7.48 16.10 7.17
CA VAL A 215 6.68 16.93 8.09
C VAL A 215 7.05 16.58 9.53
N GLU A 216 7.39 17.62 10.31
CA GLU A 216 7.66 17.52 11.74
C GLU A 216 6.38 17.17 12.51
N LEU A 217 6.52 16.22 13.44
CA LEU A 217 5.44 15.64 14.25
C LEU A 217 5.38 16.24 15.65
#